data_AF-A0A161MJA9-F1
#
_entry.id   AF-A0A161MJA9-F1
#
_cell.length_a   1.000
_cell.length_b   1.000
_cell.length_c   1.000
_cell.angle_alpha   90.00
_cell.angle_beta   90.00
_cell.angle_gamma   90.00
#
_symmetry.space_group_name_H-M   'P 1'
#
loop_
_entity.id
_entity.type
_entity.pdbx_description
1 polymer ?
#
loop_
_entity_poly.entity_id
_entity_poly.type
_entity_poly.pdbx_seq_one_letter_code
_entity_poly.pdbx_strand_id
1 'polypeptide(L)'
;SAVPTSAQVPSTRFVGNINVPLEVRIMATVVLTEPLLIGAADSDQLTQPKFNKVTMPNKLKETLEVDSLQKLAIRFGLKEKTTGKPVKVHQAFVRLLHHNTNQEVIFVTDVDVNNNYKLDLDIGAKSHELGHLSGLYKVELIVGDNYVANSFRWLIADVKLNFGTEQSAKLQTQSIFKTKPEIKHLFREPERRPPIFVSNLFTGLVLLPLVILFILWFQLGINLSNFTFSLSTIGFHLGLGGISHYSAYFGFN
;
A
#
# COMPACT_ATOMS: atom_id res chain seq x y z
N SER A 1 31.58 -48.23 59.75
CA SER A 1 32.90 -48.84 59.95
C SER A 1 33.65 -48.92 58.64
N ALA A 2 34.94 -48.53 58.68
CA ALA A 2 36.01 -48.79 57.70
C ALA A 2 35.93 -47.98 56.37
N VAL A 3 36.95 -47.29 55.82
CA VAL A 3 38.40 -47.09 56.09
C VAL A 3 38.81 -45.73 55.47
N PRO A 4 39.71 -44.93 56.08
CA PRO A 4 40.20 -43.70 55.46
C PRO A 4 41.26 -44.03 54.40
N THR A 5 41.04 -43.61 53.15
CA THR A 5 42.06 -43.73 52.09
C THR A 5 42.84 -42.42 52.02
N SER A 6 44.10 -42.51 52.47
CA SER A 6 45.28 -41.75 52.06
C SER A 6 45.04 -40.30 51.60
N ALA A 7 45.47 -39.35 52.44
CA ALA A 7 45.70 -37.97 52.06
C ALA A 7 46.73 -37.91 50.92
N GLN A 8 46.26 -37.72 49.68
CA GLN A 8 47.12 -37.31 48.59
C GLN A 8 47.43 -35.83 48.74
N VAL A 9 48.71 -35.54 48.95
CA VAL A 9 49.30 -34.20 48.97
C VAL A 9 48.89 -33.47 47.68
N PRO A 10 48.26 -32.28 47.76
CA PRO A 10 47.90 -31.54 46.56
C PRO A 10 49.20 -31.08 45.90
N SER A 11 49.50 -31.60 44.72
CA SER A 11 50.62 -31.13 43.91
C SER A 11 50.41 -29.65 43.58
N THR A 12 51.25 -28.80 44.15
CA THR A 12 51.27 -27.34 44.01
C THR A 12 51.81 -26.89 42.64
N ARG A 13 51.18 -27.34 41.56
CA ARG A 13 51.53 -26.92 40.18
C ARG A 13 50.35 -26.37 39.38
N PHE A 14 49.39 -25.77 40.06
CA PHE A 14 48.41 -24.90 39.41
C PHE A 14 48.67 -23.47 39.86
N VAL A 15 49.38 -22.71 39.03
CA VAL A 15 49.52 -21.26 39.20
C VAL A 15 48.33 -20.64 38.46
N GLY A 16 47.24 -20.39 39.18
CA GLY A 16 45.99 -19.87 38.62
C GLY A 16 44.92 -19.70 39.69
N ASN A 17 43.90 -18.89 39.39
CA ASN A 17 42.85 -18.53 40.32
C ASN A 17 41.98 -19.77 40.65
N ILE A 18 42.26 -20.42 41.78
CA ILE A 18 41.50 -21.56 42.33
C ILE A 18 40.33 -20.99 43.15
N ASN A 19 39.10 -21.47 42.91
CA ASN A 19 37.81 -20.94 43.41
C ASN A 19 37.11 -19.90 42.51
N VAL A 20 37.39 -19.85 41.21
CA VAL A 20 36.50 -19.15 40.28
C VAL A 20 35.24 -19.99 40.09
N PRO A 21 34.04 -19.51 40.48
CA PRO A 21 32.81 -20.21 40.18
C PRO A 21 32.61 -20.23 38.66
N LEU A 22 32.62 -21.43 38.08
CA LEU A 22 32.34 -21.66 36.66
C LEU A 22 30.84 -21.90 36.50
N GLU A 23 30.14 -20.95 35.89
CA GLU A 23 28.74 -21.12 35.51
C GLU A 23 28.63 -22.10 34.34
N VAL A 24 28.32 -23.36 34.64
CA VAL A 24 28.00 -24.35 33.62
C VAL A 24 26.52 -24.20 33.24
N ARG A 25 26.25 -23.81 32.00
CA ARG A 25 24.89 -23.73 31.46
C ARG A 25 24.50 -25.05 30.82
N ILE A 26 23.48 -25.70 31.37
CA ILE A 26 22.92 -26.94 30.83
C ILE A 26 21.92 -26.57 29.74
N MET A 27 22.13 -27.07 28.52
CA MET A 27 21.20 -26.88 27.42
C MET A 27 20.20 -28.03 27.35
N ALA A 28 18.92 -27.69 27.17
CA ALA A 28 17.82 -28.63 27.02
C ALA A 28 17.43 -28.79 25.54
N THR A 29 17.07 -30.01 25.13
CA THR A 29 16.44 -30.24 23.82
C THR A 29 14.93 -30.14 23.96
N VAL A 30 14.32 -29.13 23.36
CA VAL A 30 12.88 -28.82 23.46
C VAL A 30 12.12 -29.43 22.28
N VAL A 31 10.98 -30.04 22.57
CA VAL A 31 10.02 -30.57 21.59
C VAL A 31 8.62 -30.07 21.92
N LEU A 32 7.74 -30.02 20.92
CA LEU A 32 6.34 -29.68 21.17
C LEU A 32 5.63 -30.80 21.93
N THR A 33 4.70 -30.39 22.80
CA THR A 33 3.66 -31.25 23.33
C THR A 33 2.60 -31.40 22.25
N GLU A 34 2.72 -32.45 21.44
CA GLU A 34 1.78 -32.73 20.35
C GLU A 34 0.38 -33.08 20.86
N PRO A 35 -0.70 -32.68 20.14
CA PRO A 35 -0.72 -31.88 18.91
C PRO A 35 -0.77 -30.36 19.15
N LEU A 36 -0.20 -29.58 18.23
CA LEU A 36 -0.42 -28.13 18.17
C LEU A 36 -1.83 -27.85 17.64
N LEU A 37 -2.53 -26.89 18.24
CA LEU A 37 -3.87 -26.49 17.85
C LEU A 37 -3.83 -25.15 17.12
N ILE A 38 -4.44 -25.09 15.95
CA ILE A 38 -4.61 -23.85 15.17
C ILE A 38 -6.05 -23.77 14.68
N GLY A 39 -6.68 -22.60 14.77
CA GLY A 39 -8.05 -22.42 14.32
C GLY A 39 -8.41 -20.97 14.05
N ALA A 40 -9.47 -20.78 13.28
CA ALA A 40 -10.16 -19.50 13.17
C ALA A 40 -11.28 -19.47 14.20
N ALA A 41 -11.35 -18.40 14.98
CA ALA A 41 -12.38 -18.12 15.96
C ALA A 41 -13.13 -16.85 15.55
N ASP A 42 -14.40 -16.74 15.88
CA ASP A 42 -15.11 -15.48 15.70
C ASP A 42 -14.66 -14.47 16.77
N SER A 43 -14.62 -13.17 16.44
CA SER A 43 -14.20 -12.14 17.39
C SER A 43 -15.17 -12.03 18.58
N ASP A 44 -16.46 -12.31 18.34
CA ASP A 44 -17.56 -12.11 19.29
C ASP A 44 -17.72 -13.24 20.33
N GLN A 45 -16.82 -14.22 20.40
CA GLN A 45 -16.82 -15.36 21.36
C GLN A 45 -18.10 -16.22 21.40
N LEU A 46 -19.11 -15.94 20.56
CA LEU A 46 -20.40 -16.65 20.56
C LEU A 46 -20.28 -18.10 20.05
N THR A 47 -19.22 -18.43 19.32
CA THR A 47 -18.97 -19.77 18.78
C THR A 47 -17.66 -20.35 19.30
N GLN A 48 -17.67 -21.63 19.68
CA GLN A 48 -16.44 -22.30 20.09
C GLN A 48 -15.46 -22.38 18.91
N PRO A 49 -14.18 -22.03 19.10
CA PRO A 49 -13.18 -22.09 18.05
C PRO A 49 -12.98 -23.53 17.55
N LYS A 50 -13.06 -23.72 16.23
CA LYS A 50 -12.76 -25.01 15.60
C LYS A 50 -11.25 -25.14 15.45
N PHE A 51 -10.64 -25.92 16.35
CA PHE A 51 -9.20 -26.19 16.32
C PHE A 51 -8.86 -27.40 15.45
N ASN A 52 -7.94 -27.18 14.51
CA ASN A 52 -7.26 -28.21 13.74
C ASN A 52 -5.96 -28.62 14.45
N LYS A 53 -5.71 -29.93 14.49
CA LYS A 53 -4.53 -30.53 15.13
C LYS A 53 -3.40 -30.69 14.12
N VAL A 54 -2.20 -30.22 14.47
CA VAL A 54 -1.00 -30.30 13.63
C VAL A 54 0.13 -30.94 14.42
N THR A 55 0.89 -31.84 13.78
CA THR A 55 2.01 -32.59 14.37
C THR A 55 3.29 -32.33 13.59
N MET A 56 4.41 -32.17 14.30
CA MET A 56 5.68 -31.81 13.67
C MET A 56 6.28 -33.07 13.02
N PRO A 57 6.81 -33.03 11.79
CA PRO A 57 7.16 -31.86 10.97
C PRO A 57 6.10 -31.46 9.92
N ASN A 58 4.92 -32.09 9.91
CA ASN A 58 3.94 -31.90 8.85
C ASN A 58 3.20 -30.57 8.99
N LYS A 59 2.93 -29.89 7.87
CA LYS A 59 2.02 -28.74 7.88
C LYS A 59 0.55 -29.18 7.79
N LEU A 60 -0.36 -28.29 8.20
CA LEU A 60 -1.79 -28.47 8.00
C LEU A 60 -2.08 -28.63 6.49
N LYS A 61 -2.85 -29.67 6.13
CA LYS A 61 -3.19 -29.97 4.73
C LYS A 61 -4.22 -29.00 4.15
N GLU A 62 -5.13 -28.53 4.99
CA GLU A 62 -6.18 -27.59 4.64
C GLU A 62 -5.67 -26.15 4.78
N THR A 63 -5.99 -25.29 3.82
CA THR A 63 -5.73 -23.85 3.91
C THR A 63 -6.82 -23.22 4.78
N LEU A 64 -6.41 -22.56 5.86
CA LEU A 64 -7.36 -21.88 6.74
C LEU A 64 -7.71 -20.52 6.14
N GLU A 65 -9.00 -20.27 5.91
CA GLU A 65 -9.50 -18.96 5.48
C GLU A 65 -9.91 -18.17 6.72
N VAL A 66 -9.36 -16.96 6.87
CA VAL A 66 -9.64 -16.08 8.01
C VAL A 66 -10.00 -14.69 7.49
N ASP A 67 -11.15 -14.20 7.91
CA ASP A 67 -11.63 -12.85 7.60
C ASP A 67 -11.20 -11.83 8.66
N SER A 68 -11.30 -10.55 8.32
CA SER A 68 -11.12 -9.39 9.19
C SER A 68 -11.92 -9.43 10.49
N LEU A 69 -13.09 -10.06 10.49
CA LEU A 69 -13.94 -10.20 11.69
C LEU A 69 -13.54 -11.40 12.57
N GLN A 70 -12.60 -12.24 12.10
CA GLN A 70 -12.18 -13.45 12.79
C GLN A 70 -10.81 -13.27 13.46
N LYS A 71 -10.57 -14.10 14.47
CA LYS A 71 -9.34 -14.22 15.22
C LYS A 71 -8.62 -15.51 14.83
N LEU A 72 -7.32 -15.43 14.58
CA LEU A 72 -6.46 -16.59 14.40
C LEU A 72 -5.94 -17.03 15.77
N ALA A 73 -6.37 -18.21 16.22
CA ALA A 73 -6.00 -18.76 17.53
C ALA A 73 -5.01 -19.93 17.36
N ILE A 74 -3.88 -19.86 18.07
CA ILE A 74 -2.83 -20.89 18.08
C ILE A 74 -2.51 -21.27 19.53
N ARG A 75 -2.47 -22.58 19.82
CA ARG A 75 -2.13 -23.13 21.13
C ARG A 75 -1.12 -24.25 21.02
N PHE A 76 -0.07 -24.22 21.82
CA PHE A 76 0.93 -25.28 21.88
C PHE A 76 1.59 -25.36 23.26
N GLY A 77 2.08 -26.54 23.61
CA GLY A 77 2.93 -26.74 24.79
C GLY A 77 4.35 -27.09 24.37
N LEU A 78 5.31 -26.84 25.26
CA LEU A 78 6.72 -27.22 25.07
C LEU A 78 7.16 -28.14 26.21
N LYS A 79 7.91 -29.19 25.86
CA LYS A 79 8.47 -30.15 26.82
C LYS A 79 9.92 -30.49 26.46
N GLU A 80 10.70 -30.87 27.45
CA GLU A 80 12.04 -31.39 27.22
C GLU A 80 11.99 -32.83 26.69
N LYS A 81 12.82 -33.16 25.70
CA LYS A 81 12.85 -34.48 25.07
C LYS A 81 13.29 -35.59 26.02
N THR A 82 14.25 -35.31 26.91
CA THR A 82 14.89 -36.28 27.80
C THR A 82 14.10 -36.49 29.09
N THR A 83 13.68 -35.41 29.74
CA THR A 83 12.99 -35.48 31.04
C THR A 83 11.47 -35.50 30.93
N GLY A 84 10.92 -35.14 29.77
CA GLY A 84 9.47 -35.02 29.56
C GLY A 84 8.81 -33.87 30.35
N LYS A 85 9.60 -33.07 31.08
CA LYS A 85 9.09 -31.96 31.89
C LYS A 85 8.69 -30.78 30.99
N PRO A 86 7.66 -30.01 31.37
CA PRO A 86 7.31 -28.79 30.66
C PRO A 86 8.46 -27.79 30.74
N VAL A 87 8.82 -27.18 29.61
CA VAL A 87 9.89 -26.18 29.52
C VAL A 87 9.27 -24.86 29.09
N LYS A 88 9.54 -23.81 29.85
CA LYS A 88 9.09 -22.45 29.53
C LYS A 88 10.23 -21.68 28.89
N VAL A 89 10.20 -21.53 27.56
CA VAL A 89 11.06 -20.60 26.81
C VAL A 89 10.79 -19.15 27.18
N HIS A 90 11.82 -18.30 27.12
CA HIS A 90 11.75 -16.87 27.35
C HIS A 90 10.71 -16.23 26.44
N GLN A 91 10.79 -16.52 25.13
CA GLN A 91 9.84 -16.05 24.12
C GLN A 91 9.69 -17.08 22.99
N ALA A 92 8.46 -17.26 22.52
CA ALA A 92 8.15 -17.94 21.28
C ALA A 92 7.41 -16.98 20.36
N PHE A 93 7.68 -17.10 19.06
CA PHE A 93 7.19 -16.17 18.05
C PHE A 93 6.40 -16.91 16.99
N VAL A 94 5.32 -16.29 16.54
CA VAL A 94 4.59 -16.72 15.35
C VAL A 94 4.82 -15.68 14.27
N ARG A 95 5.40 -16.12 13.16
CA ARG A 95 5.69 -15.29 11.99
C ARG A 95 4.64 -15.55 10.92
N LEU A 96 4.03 -14.49 10.42
CA LEU A 96 3.16 -14.50 9.25
C LEU A 96 3.94 -13.91 8.08
N LEU A 97 4.17 -14.70 7.03
CA LEU A 97 4.89 -14.28 5.83
C LEU A 97 3.94 -14.24 4.63
N HIS A 98 3.76 -13.06 4.03
CA HIS A 98 2.95 -12.90 2.84
C HIS A 98 3.66 -13.44 1.60
N HIS A 99 2.99 -14.29 0.82
CA HIS A 99 3.60 -14.99 -0.32
C HIS A 99 4.07 -14.05 -1.44
N ASN A 100 3.31 -12.99 -1.75
CA ASN A 100 3.55 -12.18 -2.94
C ASN A 100 4.53 -11.01 -2.71
N THR A 101 4.48 -10.41 -1.52
CA THR A 101 5.28 -9.22 -1.16
C THR A 101 6.51 -9.59 -0.33
N ASN A 102 6.59 -10.83 0.17
CA ASN A 102 7.57 -11.28 1.17
C ASN A 102 7.58 -10.42 2.45
N GLN A 103 6.50 -9.68 2.72
CA GLN A 103 6.35 -8.95 3.98
C GLN A 103 6.13 -9.95 5.11
N GLU A 104 6.92 -9.81 6.17
CA GLU A 104 6.79 -10.60 7.38
C GLU A 104 6.32 -9.74 8.55
N VAL A 105 5.46 -10.33 9.37
CA VAL A 105 5.04 -9.76 10.66
C VAL A 105 5.20 -10.83 11.71
N ILE A 106 5.77 -10.47 12.86
CA ILE A 106 6.10 -11.41 13.92
C ILE A 106 5.30 -11.03 15.17
N PHE A 107 4.54 -11.98 15.70
CA PHE A 107 3.77 -11.82 16.92
C PHE A 107 4.38 -12.67 18.05
N VAL A 108 4.32 -12.13 19.26
CA VAL A 108 4.77 -12.82 20.47
C VAL A 108 3.62 -13.64 21.04
N THR A 109 3.91 -14.85 21.49
CA THR A 109 2.91 -15.72 22.14
C THR A 109 2.87 -15.46 23.64
N ASP A 110 1.68 -15.43 24.22
CA ASP A 110 1.48 -15.35 25.67
C ASP A 110 1.60 -16.73 26.32
N VAL A 111 1.98 -16.77 27.60
CA VAL A 111 2.04 -18.00 28.39
C VAL A 111 0.85 -18.06 29.33
N ASP A 112 0.10 -19.15 29.26
CA ASP A 112 -1.04 -19.43 30.14
C ASP A 112 -0.59 -20.02 31.49
N VAL A 113 -1.51 -20.08 32.46
CA VAL A 113 -1.24 -20.60 33.82
C VAL A 113 -0.75 -22.06 33.80
N ASN A 114 -1.15 -22.82 32.78
CA ASN A 114 -0.74 -24.22 32.59
C ASN A 114 0.61 -24.40 31.85
N ASN A 115 1.43 -23.35 31.72
CA ASN A 115 2.65 -23.33 30.90
C ASN A 115 2.42 -23.69 29.42
N ASN A 116 1.20 -23.47 28.93
CA ASN A 116 0.88 -23.58 27.51
C ASN A 116 0.97 -22.21 26.85
N TYR A 117 1.52 -22.17 25.65
CA TYR A 117 1.61 -20.97 24.85
C TYR A 117 0.30 -20.75 24.09
N LYS A 118 -0.14 -19.50 24.10
CA LYS A 118 -1.33 -19.04 23.40
C LYS A 118 -1.05 -17.80 22.57
N LEU A 119 -1.68 -17.76 21.41
CA LEU A 119 -1.74 -16.57 20.58
C LEU A 119 -3.16 -16.44 20.05
N ASP A 120 -3.83 -15.35 20.40
CA ASP A 120 -5.11 -14.96 19.82
C ASP A 120 -4.87 -13.67 19.02
N LEU A 121 -4.75 -13.82 17.71
CA LEU A 121 -4.49 -12.71 16.81
C LEU A 121 -5.79 -12.23 16.18
N ASP A 122 -6.26 -11.07 16.59
CA ASP A 122 -7.38 -10.38 15.95
C ASP A 122 -6.92 -9.77 14.62
N ILE A 123 -7.39 -10.36 13.51
CA ILE A 123 -6.95 -9.98 12.17
C ILE A 123 -7.43 -8.56 11.84
N GLY A 124 -8.65 -8.19 12.21
CA GLY A 124 -9.19 -6.85 12.02
C GLY A 124 -8.41 -5.80 12.80
N ALA A 125 -8.16 -6.04 14.10
CA ALA A 125 -7.42 -5.10 14.94
C ALA A 125 -5.94 -4.97 14.54
N LYS A 126 -5.33 -6.03 14.01
CA LYS A 126 -3.93 -6.06 13.56
C LYS A 126 -3.74 -5.84 12.06
N SER A 127 -4.80 -5.47 11.36
CA SER A 127 -4.80 -5.15 9.92
C SER A 127 -3.75 -4.10 9.53
N HIS A 128 -3.55 -3.08 10.38
CA HIS A 128 -2.54 -2.04 10.17
C HIS A 128 -1.10 -2.61 10.20
N GLU A 129 -0.78 -3.50 11.13
CA GLU A 129 0.53 -4.15 11.21
C GLU A 129 0.78 -5.08 10.01
N LEU A 130 -0.29 -5.70 9.48
CA LEU A 130 -0.26 -6.54 8.28
C LEU A 130 -0.33 -5.74 6.96
N GLY A 131 -0.40 -4.41 7.03
CA GLY A 131 -0.45 -3.53 5.86
C GLY A 131 -1.73 -3.65 5.03
N HIS A 132 -2.82 -4.17 5.60
CA HIS A 132 -4.09 -4.47 4.91
C HIS A 132 -3.94 -5.37 3.68
N LEU A 133 -2.86 -6.15 3.61
CA LEU A 133 -2.59 -7.01 2.46
C LEU A 133 -3.44 -8.29 2.54
N SER A 134 -4.41 -8.43 1.66
CA SER A 134 -5.17 -9.69 1.52
C SER A 134 -4.39 -10.70 0.68
N GLY A 135 -4.44 -11.98 1.06
CA GLY A 135 -3.84 -13.06 0.29
C GLY A 135 -3.33 -14.20 1.14
N LEU A 136 -2.41 -15.00 0.58
CA LEU A 136 -1.86 -16.19 1.21
C LEU A 136 -0.69 -15.84 2.12
N TYR A 137 -0.79 -16.28 3.37
CA TYR A 137 0.23 -16.14 4.41
C TYR A 137 0.72 -17.50 4.86
N LYS A 138 2.04 -17.62 5.01
CA LYS A 138 2.68 -18.77 5.66
C LYS A 138 2.80 -18.47 7.15
N VAL A 139 2.23 -19.34 7.98
CA VAL A 139 2.31 -19.23 9.45
C VAL A 139 3.40 -20.15 9.96
N GLU A 140 4.46 -19.55 10.49
CA GLU A 140 5.62 -20.26 11.02
C GLU A 140 5.74 -20.03 12.53
N LEU A 141 5.99 -21.09 13.28
CA LEU A 141 6.36 -21.02 14.68
C LEU A 141 7.88 -21.04 14.81
N ILE A 142 8.40 -20.09 15.58
CA ILE A 142 9.81 -19.94 15.89
C ILE A 142 9.96 -20.07 17.39
N VAL A 143 10.72 -21.07 17.83
CA VAL A 143 11.04 -21.31 19.23
C VAL A 143 12.56 -21.30 19.38
N GLY A 144 13.05 -20.44 20.25
CA GLY A 144 14.48 -20.35 20.57
C GLY A 144 14.70 -19.64 21.89
N ASP A 145 15.69 -20.09 22.64
CA ASP A 145 16.14 -19.47 23.89
C ASP A 145 17.61 -19.82 24.13
N ASN A 146 18.26 -19.13 25.06
CA ASN A 146 19.67 -19.29 25.38
C ASN A 146 20.05 -20.67 25.97
N TYR A 147 19.10 -21.40 26.56
CA TYR A 147 19.29 -22.77 27.05
C TYR A 147 18.64 -23.82 26.13
N VAL A 148 18.08 -23.44 24.98
CA VAL A 148 17.51 -24.39 24.02
C VAL A 148 18.61 -24.80 23.03
N ALA A 149 18.98 -26.08 23.04
CA ALA A 149 20.00 -26.60 22.14
C ALA A 149 19.54 -26.67 20.67
N ASN A 150 18.23 -26.84 20.45
CA ASN A 150 17.63 -27.09 19.15
C ASN A 150 16.59 -26.02 18.77
N SER A 151 17.00 -24.77 18.64
CA SER A 151 16.12 -23.72 18.10
C SER A 151 15.57 -24.13 16.73
N PHE A 152 14.26 -24.02 16.55
CA PHE A 152 13.61 -24.49 15.33
C PHE A 152 12.60 -23.47 14.79
N ARG A 153 12.41 -23.53 13.47
CA ARG A 153 11.39 -22.82 12.72
C ARG A 153 10.55 -23.85 11.99
N TRP A 154 9.24 -23.82 12.21
CA TRP A 154 8.33 -24.80 11.65
C TRP A 154 7.13 -24.14 10.99
N LEU A 155 6.89 -24.44 9.72
CA LEU A 155 5.70 -24.03 8.99
C LEU A 155 4.50 -24.86 9.45
N ILE A 156 3.58 -24.22 10.16
CA ILE A 156 2.40 -24.88 10.75
C ILE A 156 1.28 -24.99 9.72
N ALA A 157 0.96 -23.88 9.04
CA ALA A 157 -0.19 -23.80 8.13
C ALA A 157 -0.02 -22.68 7.10
N ASP A 158 -0.75 -22.84 6.00
CA ASP A 158 -0.99 -21.76 5.03
C ASP A 158 -2.38 -21.16 5.35
N VAL A 159 -2.42 -19.86 5.60
CA VAL A 159 -3.62 -19.11 6.00
C VAL A 159 -3.92 -18.07 4.93
N LYS A 160 -5.14 -18.07 4.40
CA LYS A 160 -5.61 -17.03 3.48
C LYS A 160 -6.35 -15.96 4.27
N LEU A 161 -5.75 -14.78 4.33
CA LEU A 161 -6.33 -13.62 5.00
C LEU A 161 -7.12 -12.77 4.00
N ASN A 162 -8.35 -12.42 4.35
CA ASN A 162 -9.18 -11.50 3.59
C ASN A 162 -9.54 -10.29 4.46
N PHE A 163 -9.25 -9.08 3.97
CA PHE A 163 -9.57 -7.83 4.66
C PHE A 163 -10.77 -7.10 4.04
N GLY A 164 -11.46 -7.70 3.06
CA GLY A 164 -12.66 -7.15 2.39
C GLY A 164 -12.40 -5.88 1.55
N THR A 165 -11.26 -5.24 1.76
CA THR A 165 -10.83 -4.03 1.07
C THR A 165 -9.68 -4.44 0.18
N GLU A 166 -9.93 -4.61 -1.12
CA GLU A 166 -8.87 -4.69 -2.12
C GLU A 166 -8.22 -3.31 -2.28
N GLN A 167 -7.57 -2.82 -1.23
CA GLN A 167 -6.52 -1.82 -1.42
C GLN A 167 -5.37 -2.56 -2.11
N SER A 168 -5.46 -2.62 -3.44
CA SER A 168 -4.40 -2.96 -4.38
C SER A 168 -3.05 -2.52 -3.79
N ALA A 169 -2.30 -3.46 -3.21
CA ALA A 169 -0.91 -3.41 -2.77
C ALA A 169 -0.24 -2.01 -2.84
N LYS A 170 -0.81 -1.00 -2.18
CA LYS A 170 -0.38 0.40 -2.35
C LYS A 170 0.59 0.81 -1.27
N LEU A 171 1.36 -0.14 -0.75
CA LEU A 171 2.50 0.09 0.12
C LEU A 171 3.65 -0.85 -0.22
N GLN A 172 3.76 -1.28 -1.49
CA GLN A 172 5.09 -1.60 -1.98
C GLN A 172 5.82 -0.27 -2.00
N THR A 173 6.61 -0.01 -0.94
CA THR A 173 7.47 1.16 -0.77
C THR A 173 7.94 1.56 -2.14
N GLN A 174 7.35 2.63 -2.70
CA GLN A 174 7.74 3.09 -4.03
C GLN A 174 9.22 3.30 -3.89
N SER A 175 10.00 2.43 -4.53
CA SER A 175 11.45 2.47 -4.43
C SER A 175 11.83 3.91 -4.63
N ILE A 176 12.46 4.52 -3.62
CA ILE A 176 12.81 5.95 -3.63
C ILE A 176 13.67 6.25 -4.89
N PHE A 177 14.27 5.21 -5.45
CA PHE A 177 15.11 5.18 -6.63
C PHE A 177 14.39 4.80 -7.94
N LYS A 178 13.05 4.73 -7.97
CA LYS A 178 12.31 4.51 -9.22
C LYS A 178 12.02 5.83 -9.91
N THR A 179 12.39 5.92 -11.19
CA THR A 179 12.03 7.05 -12.04
C THR A 179 10.51 7.24 -12.04
N LYS A 180 10.07 8.42 -11.62
CA LYS A 180 8.65 8.80 -11.68
C LYS A 180 8.21 8.93 -13.14
N PRO A 181 6.96 8.62 -13.46
CA PRO A 181 6.46 8.82 -14.82
C PRO A 181 6.57 10.30 -15.22
N GLU A 182 6.93 10.54 -16.47
CA GLU A 182 7.03 11.90 -17.03
C GLU A 182 5.64 12.56 -17.03
N ILE A 183 5.56 13.77 -16.45
CA ILE A 183 4.33 14.58 -16.47
C ILE A 183 4.32 15.41 -17.75
N LYS A 184 3.37 15.13 -18.64
CA LYS A 184 3.17 15.91 -19.86
C LYS A 184 2.15 17.02 -19.61
N HIS A 185 2.56 18.26 -19.82
CA HIS A 185 1.65 19.40 -19.74
C HIS A 185 0.63 19.32 -20.88
N LEU A 186 -0.65 19.20 -20.54
CA LEU A 186 -1.75 19.24 -21.50
C LEU A 186 -2.16 20.70 -21.73
N PHE A 187 -1.85 21.23 -22.91
CA PHE A 187 -2.34 22.54 -23.31
C PHE A 187 -3.85 22.50 -23.56
N ARG A 188 -4.50 23.65 -23.32
CA ARG A 188 -5.92 23.83 -23.66
C ARG A 188 -6.09 23.63 -25.17
N GLU A 189 -7.10 22.86 -25.55
CA GLU A 189 -7.45 22.70 -26.97
C GLU A 189 -7.90 24.04 -27.55
N PRO A 190 -7.43 24.41 -28.76
CA PRO A 190 -7.89 25.61 -29.43
C PRO A 190 -9.40 25.57 -29.64
N GLU A 191 -10.07 26.70 -29.39
CA GLU A 191 -11.51 26.80 -29.62
C GLU A 191 -11.83 26.60 -31.10
N ARG A 192 -12.86 25.79 -31.38
CA ARG A 192 -13.26 25.46 -32.75
C ARG A 192 -13.79 26.71 -33.46
N ARG A 193 -13.12 27.09 -34.55
CA ARG A 193 -13.58 28.18 -35.43
C ARG A 193 -14.75 27.74 -36.32
N PRO A 194 -15.69 28.64 -36.65
CA PRO A 194 -16.79 28.32 -37.56
C PRO A 194 -16.27 28.00 -38.97
N PRO A 195 -17.02 27.23 -39.78
CA PRO A 195 -16.65 26.96 -41.17
C PRO A 195 -16.58 28.25 -42.00
N ILE A 196 -15.53 28.37 -42.81
CA ILE A 196 -15.24 29.55 -43.65
C ILE A 196 -16.41 29.87 -44.58
N PHE A 197 -17.08 28.84 -45.11
CA PHE A 197 -18.24 28.99 -45.98
C PHE A 197 -19.36 29.81 -45.33
N VAL A 198 -19.66 29.51 -44.06
CA VAL A 198 -20.71 30.23 -43.31
C VAL A 198 -20.30 31.69 -43.14
N SER A 199 -19.04 31.94 -42.76
CA SER A 199 -18.53 33.32 -42.62
C SER A 199 -18.67 34.13 -43.91
N ASN A 200 -18.25 33.57 -45.04
CA ASN A 200 -18.30 34.27 -46.33
C ASN A 200 -19.73 34.54 -46.81
N LEU A 201 -20.65 33.58 -46.58
CA LEU A 201 -22.06 33.76 -46.91
C LEU A 201 -22.66 34.95 -46.15
N PHE A 202 -22.44 35.01 -44.84
CA PHE A 202 -22.95 36.12 -44.03
C PHE A 202 -22.29 37.45 -44.36
N THR A 203 -20.99 37.47 -44.68
CA THR A 203 -20.31 38.68 -45.19
C THR A 203 -20.97 39.18 -46.48
N GLY A 204 -21.29 38.28 -47.42
CA GLY A 204 -22.03 38.64 -48.64
C GLY A 204 -23.44 39.18 -48.34
N LEU A 205 -24.16 38.57 -47.41
CA LEU A 205 -25.48 39.03 -46.98
C LEU A 205 -25.43 40.43 -46.33
N VAL A 206 -24.37 40.76 -45.61
CA VAL A 206 -24.18 42.11 -45.03
C VAL A 206 -23.92 43.17 -46.10
N LEU A 207 -23.29 42.81 -47.22
CA LEU A 207 -23.07 43.72 -48.36
C LEU A 207 -24.32 43.88 -49.25
N LEU A 208 -25.28 42.96 -49.17
CA LEU A 208 -26.48 42.95 -50.02
C LEU A 208 -27.34 44.21 -49.88
N PRO A 209 -27.65 44.75 -48.68
CA PRO A 209 -28.40 46.00 -48.54
C PRO A 209 -27.75 47.19 -49.25
N LEU A 210 -26.41 47.25 -49.27
CA LEU A 210 -25.66 48.31 -49.95
C LEU A 210 -25.77 48.19 -51.48
N VAL A 211 -25.78 46.97 -52.02
CA VAL A 211 -26.05 46.74 -53.45
C VAL A 211 -27.49 47.12 -53.80
N ILE A 212 -28.46 46.74 -52.97
CA ILE A 212 -29.88 47.10 -53.16
C ILE A 212 -30.06 48.62 -53.16
N LEU A 213 -29.39 49.34 -52.25
CA LEU A 213 -29.40 50.80 -52.19
C LEU A 213 -29.00 51.43 -53.52
N PHE A 214 -27.89 50.97 -54.13
CA PHE A 214 -27.43 51.50 -55.41
C PHE A 214 -28.38 51.19 -56.58
N ILE A 215 -29.00 49.99 -56.59
CA ILE A 215 -30.01 49.63 -57.60
C ILE A 215 -31.22 50.57 -57.49
N LEU A 216 -31.70 50.82 -56.27
CA LEU A 216 -32.82 51.72 -56.03
C LEU A 216 -32.49 53.17 -56.44
N TRP A 217 -31.29 53.65 -56.14
CA TRP A 217 -30.84 54.98 -56.58
C TRP A 217 -30.84 55.13 -58.10
N PHE A 218 -30.39 54.08 -58.81
CA PHE A 218 -30.43 54.06 -60.27
C PHE A 218 -31.87 54.05 -60.80
N GLN A 219 -32.76 53.24 -60.23
CA GLN A 219 -34.17 53.18 -60.63
C GLN A 219 -34.91 54.49 -60.37
N LEU A 220 -34.59 55.19 -59.28
CA LEU A 220 -35.16 56.49 -58.92
C LEU A 220 -34.57 57.65 -59.75
N GLY A 221 -33.53 57.41 -60.54
CA GLY A 221 -32.89 58.45 -61.35
C GLY A 221 -32.17 59.51 -60.53
N ILE A 222 -31.66 59.16 -59.35
CA ILE A 222 -30.90 60.09 -58.51
C ILE A 222 -29.65 60.53 -59.28
N ASN A 223 -29.54 61.83 -59.52
CA ASN A 223 -28.44 62.41 -60.27
C ASN A 223 -27.60 63.35 -59.40
N LEU A 224 -26.37 63.60 -59.86
CA LEU A 224 -25.44 64.55 -59.26
C LEU A 224 -25.35 65.84 -60.11
N SER A 225 -26.41 66.17 -60.85
CA SER A 225 -26.36 67.25 -61.86
C SER A 225 -26.13 68.64 -61.26
N ASN A 226 -26.45 68.82 -59.99
CA ASN A 226 -26.27 70.09 -59.26
C ASN A 226 -24.93 70.17 -58.51
N PHE A 227 -23.99 69.27 -58.80
CA PHE A 227 -22.68 69.28 -58.14
C PHE A 227 -21.77 70.36 -58.74
N THR A 228 -21.59 71.46 -57.99
CA THR A 228 -20.69 72.56 -58.39
C THR A 228 -19.27 72.29 -57.89
N PHE A 229 -18.29 72.35 -58.81
CA PHE A 229 -16.85 72.25 -58.50
C PHE A 229 -16.28 73.54 -57.87
N SER A 230 -16.85 73.95 -56.74
CA SER A 230 -16.34 75.03 -55.91
C SER A 230 -15.34 74.50 -54.88
N LEU A 231 -14.36 75.33 -54.51
CA LEU A 231 -13.34 74.99 -53.52
C LEU A 231 -13.95 74.56 -52.18
N SER A 232 -15.04 75.21 -51.75
CA SER A 232 -15.74 74.86 -50.52
C SER A 232 -16.45 73.50 -50.59
N THR A 233 -17.05 73.16 -51.74
CA THR A 233 -17.72 71.86 -51.95
C THR A 233 -16.73 70.70 -51.85
N ILE A 234 -15.58 70.86 -52.52
CA ILE A 234 -14.49 69.88 -52.52
C ILE A 234 -13.90 69.75 -51.11
N GLY A 235 -13.62 70.88 -50.45
CA GLY A 235 -13.11 70.89 -49.07
C GLY A 235 -14.05 70.17 -48.09
N PHE A 236 -15.36 70.38 -48.20
CA PHE A 236 -16.36 69.72 -47.36
C PHE A 236 -16.38 68.20 -47.57
N HIS A 237 -16.39 67.71 -48.81
CA HIS A 237 -16.46 66.27 -49.11
C HIS A 237 -15.14 65.55 -48.76
N LEU A 238 -14.00 66.19 -49.01
CA LEU A 238 -12.69 65.67 -48.59
C LEU A 238 -12.56 65.63 -47.07
N GLY A 239 -13.05 66.66 -46.36
CA GLY A 239 -13.07 66.68 -44.90
C GLY A 239 -13.93 65.55 -44.32
N LEU A 240 -15.13 65.34 -44.87
CA LEU A 240 -16.03 64.25 -44.45
C LEU A 240 -15.39 62.88 -44.71
N GLY A 241 -14.87 62.66 -45.92
CA GLY A 241 -14.14 61.42 -46.26
C GLY A 241 -12.92 61.18 -45.37
N GLY A 242 -12.18 62.25 -45.05
CA GLY A 242 -11.03 62.22 -44.16
C GLY A 242 -11.38 61.81 -42.72
N ILE A 243 -12.47 62.37 -42.15
CA ILE A 243 -12.94 61.99 -40.81
C ILE A 243 -13.39 60.52 -40.78
N SER A 244 -14.14 60.07 -41.78
CA SER A 244 -14.55 58.66 -41.89
C SER A 244 -13.35 57.72 -42.03
N HIS A 245 -12.34 58.11 -42.83
CA HIS A 245 -11.10 57.35 -42.98
C HIS A 245 -10.29 57.30 -41.67
N TYR A 246 -10.16 58.42 -40.96
CA TYR A 246 -9.48 58.49 -39.67
C TYR A 246 -10.14 57.57 -38.64
N SER A 247 -11.48 57.56 -38.58
CA SER A 247 -12.23 56.66 -37.69
C SER A 247 -12.01 55.19 -38.06
N ALA A 248 -11.94 54.84 -39.35
CA ALA A 248 -11.63 53.49 -39.77
C ALA A 248 -10.20 53.11 -39.38
N TYR A 249 -9.22 53.99 -39.63
CA TYR A 249 -7.81 53.75 -39.29
C TYR A 249 -7.59 53.47 -37.80
N PHE A 250 -8.25 54.24 -36.92
CA PHE A 250 -8.17 54.01 -35.47
C PHE A 250 -8.90 52.75 -35.02
N GLY A 251 -9.90 52.27 -35.76
CA GLY A 251 -10.60 51.02 -35.45
C GLY A 251 -9.86 49.74 -35.87
N PHE A 252 -8.93 49.85 -36.83
CA PHE A 252 -8.15 48.71 -37.34
C PHE A 252 -6.75 48.58 -36.71
N ASN A 253 -6.23 49.62 -36.05
CA ASN A 253 -4.98 49.59 -35.26
C ASN A 253 -5.30 49.44 -33.77
#